data_AF-A0A3P6UA43-F1
#
_entry.id   AF-A0A3P6UA43-F1
#
_cell.length_a   1.000
_cell.length_b   1.000
_cell.length_c   1.000
_cell.angle_alpha   90.00
_cell.angle_beta   90.00
_cell.angle_gamma   90.00
#
_symmetry.space_group_name_H-M   'P 1'
#
loop_
_entity.id
_entity.type
_entity.pdbx_description
1 polymer ?
#
loop_
_entity_poly.entity_id
_entity_poly.type
_entity_poly.pdbx_seq_one_letter_code
_entity_poly.pdbx_strand_id
1 'polypeptide(L)'
;MSSSKQEDNNRKLLEELNRTRQLMMKNSGASNRSLASDSTVPRCDPRTVQLVNNLELQTSITFIPTNSQYNNTILPVFPRIPPP
;
A
#
# COMPACT_ATOMS: atom_id res chain seq x y z
N MET A 1 43.61 -14.95 12.31
CA MET A 1 43.50 -13.78 11.40
C MET A 1 42.44 -13.94 10.29
N SER A 2 41.69 -15.05 10.23
CA SER A 2 40.61 -15.26 9.24
C SER A 2 39.24 -14.68 9.66
N SER A 3 38.92 -14.70 10.97
CA SER A 3 37.62 -14.17 11.48
C SER A 3 37.42 -12.68 11.21
N SER A 4 38.46 -11.86 11.45
CA SER A 4 38.39 -10.41 11.24
C SER A 4 38.10 -10.05 9.77
N LYS A 5 38.68 -10.80 8.82
CA LYS A 5 38.42 -10.59 7.39
C LYS A 5 36.99 -10.99 7.01
N GLN A 6 36.45 -12.04 7.63
CA GLN A 6 35.06 -12.46 7.46
C GLN A 6 34.09 -11.39 7.99
N GLU A 7 34.37 -10.83 9.16
CA GLU A 7 33.57 -9.76 9.77
C GLU A 7 33.60 -8.48 8.93
N ASP A 8 34.75 -8.14 8.36
CA ASP A 8 34.88 -7.01 7.43
C ASP A 8 34.09 -7.22 6.14
N ASN A 9 34.09 -8.45 5.61
CA ASN A 9 33.29 -8.80 4.43
C ASN A 9 31.79 -8.74 4.73
N ASN A 10 31.36 -9.25 5.89
CA ASN A 10 29.97 -9.19 6.32
C ASN A 10 29.51 -7.73 6.51
N ARG A 11 30.37 -6.86 7.06
CA ARG A 11 30.08 -5.44 7.21
C ARG A 11 29.88 -4.75 5.86
N LYS A 12 30.78 -4.99 4.90
CA LYS A 12 30.66 -4.44 3.53
C LYS A 12 29.39 -4.94 2.84
N LEU A 13 29.06 -6.22 2.98
CA LEU A 13 27.85 -6.81 2.42
C LEU A 13 26.59 -6.16 3.01
N LEU A 14 26.58 -5.93 4.32
CA LEU A 14 25.46 -5.27 5.00
C LEU A 14 25.29 -3.81 4.53
N GLU A 15 26.39 -3.08 4.33
CA GLU A 15 26.37 -1.72 3.78
C GLU A 15 25.80 -1.69 2.35
N GLU A 16 26.20 -2.63 1.50
CA GLU A 16 25.73 -2.75 0.12
C GLU A 16 24.25 -3.13 0.02
N LEU A 17 23.78 -4.05 0.87
CA LEU A 17 22.36 -4.40 0.98
C LEU A 17 21.52 -3.19 1.42
N ASN A 18 22.00 -2.43 2.40
CA ASN A 18 21.31 -1.22 2.86
C ASN A 18 21.27 -0.12 1.78
N ARG A 19 22.36 0.07 1.03
CA ARG A 19 22.39 0.98 -0.12
C ARG A 19 21.36 0.58 -1.18
N THR A 20 21.32 -0.71 -1.53
CA THR A 20 20.37 -1.26 -2.51
C THR A 20 18.93 -1.08 -2.04
N ARG A 21 18.64 -1.34 -0.76
CA ARG A 21 17.33 -1.08 -0.15
C ARG A 21 16.94 0.40 -0.28
N GLN A 22 17.85 1.33 0.02
CA GLN A 22 17.57 2.76 -0.11
C GLN A 22 17.29 3.16 -1.56
N LEU A 23 18.03 2.62 -2.54
CA LEU A 23 17.78 2.90 -3.96
C LEU A 23 16.41 2.36 -4.41
N MET A 24 16.03 1.15 -3.97
CA MET A 24 14.71 0.59 -4.26
C MET A 24 13.58 1.41 -3.60
N MET A 25 13.82 1.97 -2.42
CA MET A 25 12.86 2.84 -1.72
C MET A 25 12.91 4.30 -2.17
N LYS A 26 13.96 4.75 -2.89
CA LYS A 26 14.09 6.13 -3.38
C LYS A 26 13.11 6.44 -4.51
N ASN A 27 12.58 5.41 -5.17
CA ASN A 27 11.46 5.55 -6.11
C ASN A 27 10.09 5.52 -5.41
N SER A 28 10.05 5.39 -4.08
CA SER A 28 8.83 5.43 -3.27
C SER A 28 8.48 6.83 -2.72
N GLY A 29 9.17 7.88 -3.16
CA GLY A 29 8.70 9.26 -3.00
C GLY A 29 7.61 9.53 -4.04
N ALA A 30 6.32 9.61 -3.71
CA ALA A 30 5.80 10.41 -2.61
C ALA A 30 4.94 9.60 -1.62
N SER A 31 5.49 9.30 -0.45
CA SER A 31 4.68 9.29 0.76
C SER A 31 5.54 9.68 1.96
N ASN A 32 5.43 10.94 2.37
CA ASN A 32 5.85 11.39 3.69
C ASN A 32 4.85 10.82 4.70
N ARG A 33 4.81 9.48 4.87
CA ARG A 33 3.95 8.88 5.88
C ARG A 33 4.66 8.99 7.23
N SER A 34 4.40 10.10 7.90
CA SER A 34 4.52 10.21 9.34
C SER A 34 3.98 8.93 9.98
N LEU A 35 4.75 8.31 10.89
CA LEU A 35 4.25 7.29 11.81
C LEU A 35 3.38 7.90 12.92
N ALA A 36 2.70 9.02 12.63
CA ALA A 36 1.58 9.46 13.42
C ALA A 36 0.46 8.45 13.22
N SER A 37 -0.06 7.93 14.33
CA SER A 37 -1.40 7.38 14.45
C SER A 37 -2.44 8.47 14.17
N ASP A 38 -2.40 9.07 13.00
CA ASP A 38 -3.57 9.73 12.45
C ASP A 38 -4.31 8.68 11.64
N SER A 39 -5.56 8.50 12.05
CA SER A 39 -6.61 7.88 11.25
C SER A 39 -6.83 8.71 9.97
N THR A 40 -5.83 8.79 9.09
CA THR A 40 -6.05 9.13 7.69
C THR A 40 -6.53 7.84 7.04
N VAL A 41 -7.77 7.46 7.34
CA VAL A 41 -8.54 6.63 6.41
C VAL A 41 -8.32 7.28 5.04
N PRO A 42 -7.79 6.59 4.03
CA PRO A 42 -7.79 7.13 2.68
C PRO A 42 -9.26 7.32 2.33
N ARG A 43 -9.76 8.54 2.54
CA ARG A 43 -11.17 8.86 2.43
C ARG A 43 -11.47 8.75 0.95
N CYS A 44 -12.12 7.65 0.56
CA CYS A 44 -12.66 7.52 -0.79
C CYS A 44 -13.48 8.78 -1.08
N ASP A 45 -13.33 9.32 -2.29
CA ASP A 45 -14.07 10.50 -2.74
C ASP A 45 -15.58 10.30 -2.44
N PRO A 46 -16.26 11.26 -1.77
CA PRO A 46 -17.70 11.21 -1.55
C PRO A 46 -18.51 10.89 -2.82
N ARG A 47 -18.04 11.32 -3.99
CA ARG A 47 -18.68 10.98 -5.27
C ARG A 47 -18.59 9.49 -5.59
N THR A 48 -17.45 8.86 -5.34
CA THR A 48 -17.26 7.42 -5.54
C THR A 48 -18.15 6.62 -4.61
N VAL A 49 -18.32 7.06 -3.36
CA VAL A 49 -19.25 6.41 -2.41
C VAL A 49 -20.70 6.51 -2.90
N GLN A 50 -21.12 7.68 -3.38
CA GLN A 50 -22.46 7.84 -3.97
C GLN A 50 -22.64 6.97 -5.22
N LEU A 51 -21.62 6.86 -6.06
CA LEU A 51 -21.66 5.98 -7.23
C LEU A 51 -21.90 4.52 -6.82
N VAL A 52 -21.17 4.01 -5.83
CA VAL A 52 -21.35 2.64 -5.32
C VAL A 52 -22.78 2.43 -4.81
N ASN A 53 -23.32 3.37 -4.02
CA ASN A 53 -24.70 3.26 -3.52
C ASN A 53 -25.75 3.23 -4.64
N ASN A 54 -25.57 4.01 -5.71
CA ASN A 54 -26.47 3.96 -6.86
C ASN A 54 -26.35 2.62 -7.61
N LEU A 55 -25.15 2.07 -7.70
CA LEU A 55 -24.89 0.82 -8.42
C LEU A 55 -25.45 -0.40 -7.68
N GLU A 56 -25.45 -0.37 -6.34
CA GLU A 56 -26.05 -1.40 -5.48
C GLU A 56 -27.57 -1.53 -5.71
N LEU A 57 -28.24 -0.43 -6.09
CA LEU A 57 -29.68 -0.44 -6.42
C LEU A 57 -29.98 -0.96 -7.83
N GLN A 58 -28.98 -0.99 -8.72
CA GLN A 58 -29.17 -1.31 -10.13
C GLN A 58 -28.63 -2.70 -10.51
N THR A 59 -27.77 -3.28 -9.68
CA THR A 59 -27.07 -4.54 -9.99
C THR A 59 -26.98 -5.44 -8.77
N SER A 60 -26.88 -6.75 -8.99
CA SER A 60 -26.61 -7.75 -7.94
C SER A 60 -25.12 -7.94 -7.64
N ILE A 61 -24.25 -7.13 -8.26
CA ILE A 61 -22.79 -7.21 -8.10
C ILE A 61 -22.38 -6.31 -6.94
N THR A 62 -21.61 -6.85 -6.00
CA THR A 62 -21.05 -6.05 -4.91
C THR A 62 -19.86 -5.25 -5.40
N PHE A 63 -19.95 -3.92 -5.29
CA PHE A 63 -18.85 -3.01 -5.60
C PHE A 63 -18.27 -2.39 -4.34
N ILE A 64 -16.95 -2.17 -4.35
CA ILE A 64 -16.27 -1.41 -3.32
C ILE A 64 -15.54 -0.19 -3.91
N PRO A 65 -15.50 0.94 -3.20
CA PRO A 65 -14.69 2.06 -3.61
C PRO A 65 -13.19 1.76 -3.37
N THR A 66 -12.33 2.30 -4.22
CA THR A 66 -10.88 2.20 -4.09
C THR A 66 -10.19 3.55 -4.27
N ASN A 67 -8.95 3.66 -3.81
CA ASN A 67 -8.08 4.83 -3.98
C ASN A 67 -7.12 4.68 -5.18
N SER A 68 -7.50 3.89 -6.19
CA SER A 68 -6.66 3.67 -7.37
C SER A 68 -6.33 4.97 -8.12
N GLN A 69 -5.07 5.17 -8.49
CA GLN A 69 -4.61 6.26 -9.35
C GLN A 69 -4.77 5.96 -10.85
N TYR A 70 -5.17 4.75 -11.20
CA TYR A 70 -5.29 4.27 -12.58
C TYR A 70 -6.75 4.21 -13.04
N ASN A 71 -7.57 5.18 -12.61
CA ASN A 71 -8.98 5.29 -13.00
C ASN A 71 -9.86 4.05 -12.66
N ASN A 72 -9.45 3.25 -11.68
CA ASN A 72 -10.20 2.10 -11.17
C ASN A 72 -10.84 2.44 -9.82
N THR A 73 -11.69 3.47 -9.78
CA THR A 73 -12.24 4.02 -8.52
C THR A 73 -13.22 3.08 -7.82
N ILE A 74 -13.77 2.09 -8.54
CA ILE A 74 -14.61 1.02 -7.99
C ILE A 74 -14.13 -0.32 -8.52
N LEU A 75 -14.24 -1.38 -7.70
CA LEU A 75 -13.93 -2.74 -8.11
C LEU A 75 -15.09 -3.70 -7.76
N PRO A 76 -15.45 -4.62 -8.66
CA PRO A 76 -16.35 -5.71 -8.33
C PRO A 76 -15.64 -6.71 -7.42
N VAL A 77 -16.34 -7.20 -6.41
CA VAL A 77 -15.82 -8.18 -5.44
C VAL A 77 -16.87 -9.23 -5.11
N PHE A 78 -16.44 -10.36 -4.55
CA PHE A 78 -17.37 -11.27 -3.89
C PHE A 78 -17.98 -10.60 -2.64
N PRO A 79 -19.23 -10.95 -2.30
CA PRO A 79 -19.86 -10.50 -1.05
C PRO A 79 -18.96 -10.79 0.16
N ARG A 80 -18.81 -9.80 1.03
CA ARG A 80 -18.00 -9.94 2.25
C ARG A 80 -18.90 -10.31 3.42
N ILE A 81 -18.53 -11.37 4.12
CA ILE A 81 -19.15 -11.75 5.39
C ILE A 81 -18.28 -11.15 6.50
N PRO A 82 -18.83 -10.34 7.42
CA PRO A 82 -18.04 -9.83 8.53
C PRO A 82 -17.51 -11.00 9.38
N PRO A 83 -16.30 -10.88 9.96
CA PRO A 83 -15.76 -11.91 10.84
C PRO A 83 -16.68 -12.09 12.08
N PRO A 84 -16.72 -13.30 12.64
CA PRO A 84 -17.54 -13.63 13.82
C PRO A 84 -17.07 -12.91 15.08
#